data_AF-A0AA38H1P8-F1
#
_entry.id   AF-A0AA38H1P8-F1
#
_cell.length_a   1.000
_cell.length_b   1.000
_cell.length_c   1.000
_cell.angle_alpha   90.00
_cell.angle_beta   90.00
_cell.angle_gamma   90.00
#
_symmetry.space_group_name_H-M   'P 1'
#
loop_
_entity.id
_entity.type
_entity.pdbx_description
1 polymer ?
#
loop_
_entity_poly.entity_id
_entity_poly.type
_entity_poly.pdbx_seq_one_letter_code
_entity_poly.pdbx_strand_id
1 'polypeptide(L)'
;MSTPPPPTPPPSVPPQQPPPIPFSATPPAPPPGGPAPVAPGAPGAKPPLEPLTGFRSALEHTGLPRSVLTYKPRLPSRNWLIFWSVLSSVSYLYYDDRRRCKKIKAEYIAKVEHLGKEVLEGGSLGLVRKVRVLAARWPEDDEADRGAKYFRKYLKPYLVAAGIDYDTLPPPLYGAITRQTHAAILTARRQKLGLEPTPVPLSVPGAIDPAAVEANDLAGGVILIGRPSLKEYMEGLKRGWAGSVDEWVWEKEVEARMKGDGVFEGPASEVGEASSGAEFAADVPTTQSSGMSPTGLSFLNRPQPSLSSASASQAGPQVPTHMHLPPNPLPPQPPLLLVPWTNHLGFQQIPYMIYDFFTEHRKVEEGAKLAYALICGHTRPFLASSSSSFPTANTSSPSPFSSSEAPASTPGSLGPGLGSDLDFDRQAERYFKNDFDDLPARLQKAKDDYYPDLSARLADVRALAAGERELTDAEKKSTKPLVSEEDLRDERKKKELRWRGQVEGWGIVRKEQGVTYEDGWEGWLSVFREPREGEGEGAKKNEEKVW
;
A
#
# COMPACT_ATOMS: atom_id res chain seq x y z
N MET A 1 1.42 -37.28 -11.62
CA MET A 1 0.57 -36.23 -12.22
C MET A 1 -0.88 -36.49 -11.83
N SER A 2 -1.45 -35.70 -10.92
CA SER A 2 -2.89 -35.67 -10.65
C SER A 2 -3.25 -34.26 -10.21
N THR A 3 -4.13 -33.59 -10.96
CA THR A 3 -4.59 -32.23 -10.70
C THR A 3 -5.80 -32.22 -9.76
N PRO A 4 -5.89 -31.30 -8.79
CA PRO A 4 -7.09 -31.13 -7.98
C PRO A 4 -8.26 -30.55 -8.80
N PRO A 5 -9.53 -30.84 -8.45
CA PRO A 5 -10.71 -30.36 -9.17
C PRO A 5 -11.02 -28.87 -8.88
N PRO A 6 -11.76 -28.18 -9.78
CA PRO A 6 -12.13 -26.78 -9.60
C PRO A 6 -13.24 -26.57 -8.55
N PRO A 7 -13.28 -25.41 -7.87
CA PRO A 7 -14.30 -25.08 -6.87
C PRO A 7 -15.66 -24.78 -7.51
N THR A 8 -16.73 -25.10 -6.77
CA THR A 8 -18.14 -24.89 -7.17
C THR A 8 -18.58 -23.42 -7.02
N PRO A 9 -19.54 -22.95 -7.85
CA PRO A 9 -20.08 -21.59 -7.74
C PRO A 9 -21.11 -21.47 -6.59
N PRO A 10 -21.25 -20.27 -5.98
CA PRO A 10 -22.22 -20.02 -4.91
C PRO A 10 -23.68 -19.95 -5.44
N PRO A 11 -24.68 -20.19 -4.58
CA PRO A 11 -26.09 -20.24 -4.98
C PRO A 11 -26.65 -18.87 -5.40
N SER A 12 -27.45 -18.88 -6.46
CA SER A 12 -28.11 -17.71 -7.03
C SER A 12 -29.27 -17.20 -6.17
N VAL A 13 -29.18 -15.95 -5.73
CA VAL A 13 -30.27 -15.24 -5.02
C VAL A 13 -31.33 -14.76 -6.03
N PRO A 14 -32.63 -15.01 -5.81
CA PRO A 14 -33.69 -14.51 -6.70
C PRO A 14 -33.90 -12.99 -6.56
N PRO A 15 -34.29 -12.27 -7.62
CA PRO A 15 -34.44 -10.82 -7.60
C PRO A 15 -35.65 -10.39 -6.74
N GLN A 16 -35.40 -9.50 -5.77
CA GLN A 16 -36.45 -8.85 -4.98
C GLN A 16 -37.23 -7.84 -5.83
N GLN A 17 -38.55 -7.83 -5.70
CA GLN A 17 -39.42 -6.84 -6.32
C GLN A 17 -39.29 -5.48 -5.59
N PRO A 18 -39.38 -4.34 -6.31
CA PRO A 18 -39.44 -3.02 -5.68
C PRO A 18 -40.79 -2.83 -4.95
N PRO A 19 -40.81 -2.08 -3.82
CA PRO A 19 -42.03 -1.86 -3.04
C PRO A 19 -43.06 -0.97 -3.75
N PRO A 20 -44.35 -1.10 -3.42
CA PRO A 20 -45.42 -0.35 -4.07
C PRO A 20 -45.47 1.13 -3.65
N ILE A 21 -45.82 1.98 -4.61
CA ILE A 21 -45.98 3.43 -4.42
C ILE A 21 -47.38 3.70 -3.81
N PRO A 22 -47.51 4.49 -2.73
CA PRO A 22 -48.81 4.80 -2.14
C PRO A 22 -49.64 5.77 -3.01
N PHE A 23 -50.96 5.59 -2.96
CA PHE A 23 -51.95 6.31 -3.76
C PHE A 23 -52.30 7.72 -3.23
N SER A 24 -53.00 8.45 -4.09
CA SER A 24 -53.94 9.56 -3.80
C SER A 24 -53.37 10.89 -3.30
N ALA A 25 -53.34 11.86 -4.22
CA ALA A 25 -53.61 13.27 -3.93
C ALA A 25 -54.78 13.73 -4.82
N THR A 26 -55.79 14.33 -4.19
CA THR A 26 -57.06 14.74 -4.82
C THR A 26 -56.88 15.93 -5.78
N PRO A 27 -57.53 15.94 -6.96
CA PRO A 27 -57.40 17.07 -7.90
C PRO A 27 -58.29 18.27 -7.49
N PRO A 28 -57.79 19.52 -7.58
CA PRO A 28 -58.62 20.71 -7.48
C PRO A 28 -59.42 20.99 -8.76
N ALA A 29 -60.57 21.64 -8.61
CA ALA A 29 -61.57 21.84 -9.67
C ALA A 29 -61.19 22.91 -10.73
N PRO A 30 -61.73 22.83 -11.96
CA PRO A 30 -61.42 23.76 -13.06
C PRO A 30 -62.35 25.00 -13.09
N PRO A 31 -61.86 26.17 -13.55
CA PRO A 31 -62.69 27.29 -13.99
C PRO A 31 -63.22 27.09 -15.43
N PRO A 32 -64.32 27.77 -15.84
CA PRO A 32 -65.11 27.44 -17.04
C PRO A 32 -64.71 28.25 -18.30
N GLY A 33 -65.05 27.77 -19.52
CA GLY A 33 -64.86 28.62 -20.71
C GLY A 33 -65.07 28.12 -22.15
N GLY A 34 -65.65 26.95 -22.44
CA GLY A 34 -66.14 26.55 -23.79
C GLY A 34 -65.11 26.39 -24.94
N PRO A 35 -65.55 26.08 -26.18
CA PRO A 35 -66.80 25.42 -26.59
C PRO A 35 -66.58 23.93 -27.00
N ALA A 36 -67.66 23.24 -27.38
CA ALA A 36 -67.75 21.77 -27.47
C ALA A 36 -66.84 21.07 -28.51
N PRO A 37 -66.37 19.83 -28.22
CA PRO A 37 -65.74 18.97 -29.22
C PRO A 37 -66.78 18.36 -30.18
N VAL A 38 -66.50 18.43 -31.49
CA VAL A 38 -67.31 17.78 -32.53
C VAL A 38 -67.08 16.26 -32.52
N ALA A 39 -68.14 15.50 -32.80
CA ALA A 39 -68.16 14.03 -32.82
C ALA A 39 -67.18 13.41 -33.84
N PRO A 40 -66.76 12.14 -33.66
CA PRO A 40 -65.66 11.55 -34.41
C PRO A 40 -66.02 11.23 -35.87
N GLY A 41 -65.22 11.74 -36.81
CA GLY A 41 -65.28 11.37 -38.23
C GLY A 41 -64.69 9.99 -38.50
N ALA A 42 -65.28 9.29 -39.47
CA ALA A 42 -64.91 7.94 -39.92
C ALA A 42 -63.43 7.82 -40.38
N PRO A 43 -62.84 6.60 -40.41
CA PRO A 43 -61.45 6.40 -40.79
C PRO A 43 -61.17 6.86 -42.22
N GLY A 44 -60.44 7.97 -42.35
CA GLY A 44 -59.98 8.48 -43.64
C GLY A 44 -59.11 7.46 -44.37
N ALA A 45 -59.47 7.19 -45.63
CA ALA A 45 -58.67 6.35 -46.51
C ALA A 45 -57.23 6.86 -46.59
N LYS A 46 -56.25 5.95 -46.65
CA LYS A 46 -54.85 6.33 -46.88
C LYS A 46 -54.78 7.15 -48.18
N PRO A 47 -54.16 8.35 -48.17
CA PRO A 47 -54.06 9.14 -49.38
C PRO A 47 -53.33 8.35 -50.48
N PRO A 48 -53.70 8.52 -51.77
CA PRO A 48 -52.99 7.89 -52.86
C PRO A 48 -51.51 8.28 -52.82
N LEU A 49 -50.63 7.31 -53.10
CA LEU A 49 -49.19 7.51 -53.06
C LEU A 49 -48.79 8.63 -54.04
N GLU A 50 -48.06 9.64 -53.54
CA GLU A 50 -47.56 10.73 -54.37
C GLU A 50 -46.76 10.17 -55.57
N PRO A 51 -47.02 10.63 -56.81
CA PRO A 51 -46.28 10.15 -57.97
C PRO A 51 -44.80 10.54 -57.83
N LEU A 52 -43.90 9.57 -57.94
CA LEU A 52 -42.47 9.83 -57.91
C LEU A 52 -42.08 10.61 -59.18
N THR A 53 -41.46 11.78 -59.00
CA THR A 53 -41.09 12.66 -60.12
C THR A 53 -39.59 12.58 -60.47
N GLY A 54 -39.27 12.80 -61.74
CA GLY A 54 -37.90 12.86 -62.25
C GLY A 54 -37.12 11.55 -62.07
N PHE A 55 -35.84 11.65 -61.70
CA PHE A 55 -34.92 10.52 -61.56
C PHE A 55 -35.43 9.39 -60.64
N ARG A 56 -36.28 9.71 -59.65
CA ARG A 56 -36.90 8.69 -58.78
C ARG A 56 -37.90 7.78 -59.49
N SER A 57 -38.55 8.26 -60.57
CA SER A 57 -39.41 7.42 -61.42
C SER A 57 -38.57 6.46 -62.26
N ALA A 58 -37.45 6.91 -62.84
CA ALA A 58 -36.54 6.05 -63.59
C ALA A 58 -35.96 4.91 -62.72
N LEU A 59 -35.61 5.22 -61.47
CA LEU A 59 -35.13 4.21 -60.50
C LEU A 59 -36.21 3.28 -59.94
N GLU A 60 -37.51 3.53 -60.18
CA GLU A 60 -38.55 2.58 -59.79
C GLU A 60 -38.45 1.29 -60.63
N HIS A 61 -38.12 1.44 -61.91
CA HIS A 61 -37.96 0.32 -62.84
C HIS A 61 -36.69 -0.52 -62.59
N THR A 62 -35.79 -0.10 -61.70
CA THR A 62 -34.58 -0.87 -61.34
C THR A 62 -34.79 -1.82 -60.15
N GLY A 63 -36.04 -2.08 -59.75
CA GLY A 63 -36.37 -3.04 -58.68
C GLY A 63 -36.08 -2.56 -57.26
N LEU A 64 -35.71 -1.29 -57.07
CA LEU A 64 -35.52 -0.71 -55.74
C LEU A 64 -36.89 -0.47 -55.09
N PRO A 65 -37.13 -0.92 -53.84
CA PRO A 65 -38.42 -0.74 -53.21
C PRO A 65 -38.70 0.75 -53.00
N ARG A 66 -39.93 1.18 -53.29
CA ARG A 66 -40.37 2.60 -53.16
C ARG A 66 -40.08 3.19 -51.77
N SER A 67 -40.02 2.38 -50.71
CA SER A 67 -39.63 2.80 -49.36
C SER A 67 -38.20 3.34 -49.27
N VAL A 68 -37.25 2.80 -50.05
CA VAL A 68 -35.86 3.27 -50.14
C VAL A 68 -35.77 4.50 -51.07
N LEU A 69 -36.50 4.51 -52.18
CA LEU A 69 -36.52 5.65 -53.12
C LEU A 69 -37.19 6.91 -52.54
N THR A 70 -38.16 6.73 -51.63
CA THR A 70 -38.83 7.80 -50.88
C THR A 70 -38.23 8.03 -49.50
N TYR A 71 -37.17 7.30 -49.11
CA TYR A 71 -36.46 7.50 -47.85
C TYR A 71 -35.83 8.89 -47.84
N LYS A 72 -36.49 9.83 -47.17
CA LYS A 72 -35.99 11.18 -46.89
C LYS A 72 -35.35 11.12 -45.50
N PRO A 73 -34.03 10.89 -45.36
CA PRO A 73 -33.38 10.91 -44.05
C PRO A 73 -33.60 12.28 -43.42
N ARG A 74 -34.40 12.33 -42.35
CA ARG A 74 -34.56 13.55 -41.57
C ARG A 74 -33.27 13.78 -40.82
N LEU A 75 -32.73 14.99 -40.92
CA LEU A 75 -31.59 15.37 -40.08
C LEU A 75 -31.98 15.15 -38.61
N PRO A 76 -31.10 14.54 -37.81
CA PRO A 76 -31.34 14.40 -36.38
C PRO A 76 -31.57 15.77 -35.73
N SER A 77 -32.46 15.82 -34.73
CA SER A 77 -32.80 17.07 -34.06
C SER A 77 -31.57 17.69 -33.38
N ARG A 78 -31.60 19.01 -33.12
CA ARG A 78 -30.52 19.74 -32.45
C ARG A 78 -30.01 19.03 -31.19
N ASN A 79 -30.92 18.55 -30.34
CA ASN A 79 -30.56 17.87 -29.09
C ASN A 79 -29.88 16.50 -29.36
N TRP A 80 -30.30 15.80 -30.41
CA TRP A 80 -29.70 14.52 -30.82
C TRP A 80 -28.30 14.73 -31.44
N LEU A 81 -28.10 15.78 -32.24
CA LEU A 81 -26.78 16.19 -32.73
C LEU A 81 -25.82 16.58 -31.59
N ILE A 82 -26.30 17.35 -30.60
CA ILE A 82 -25.52 17.69 -29.40
C ILE A 82 -25.18 16.41 -28.62
N PHE A 83 -26.14 15.51 -28.42
CA PHE A 83 -25.91 14.23 -27.74
C PHE A 83 -24.82 13.40 -28.43
N TRP A 84 -24.90 13.17 -29.75
CA TRP A 84 -23.90 12.36 -30.46
C TRP A 84 -22.55 13.05 -30.61
N SER A 85 -22.49 14.38 -30.74
CA SER A 85 -21.20 15.08 -30.78
C SER A 85 -20.46 15.01 -29.44
N VAL A 86 -21.17 15.19 -28.31
CA VAL A 86 -20.60 14.99 -26.97
C VAL A 86 -20.23 13.52 -26.74
N LEU A 87 -21.11 12.57 -27.04
CA LEU A 87 -20.83 11.15 -26.84
C LEU A 87 -19.67 10.65 -27.71
N SER A 88 -19.61 11.07 -28.98
CA SER A 88 -18.53 10.71 -29.92
C SER A 88 -17.20 11.31 -29.50
N SER A 89 -17.16 12.60 -29.11
CA SER A 89 -15.92 13.24 -28.65
C SER A 89 -15.39 12.62 -27.36
N VAL A 90 -16.23 12.36 -26.36
CA VAL A 90 -15.82 11.67 -25.12
C VAL A 90 -15.34 10.24 -25.41
N SER A 91 -16.05 9.50 -26.28
CA SER A 91 -15.64 8.14 -26.68
C SER A 91 -14.32 8.13 -27.45
N TYR A 92 -14.09 9.13 -28.31
CA TYR A 92 -12.85 9.29 -29.06
C TYR A 92 -11.67 9.61 -28.13
N LEU A 93 -11.83 10.53 -27.18
CA LEU A 93 -10.79 10.85 -26.18
C LEU A 93 -10.39 9.61 -25.37
N TYR A 94 -11.36 8.83 -24.90
CA TYR A 94 -11.09 7.56 -24.23
C TYR A 94 -10.36 6.56 -25.15
N TYR A 95 -10.86 6.36 -26.37
CA TYR A 95 -10.24 5.41 -27.32
C TYR A 95 -8.80 5.80 -27.69
N ASP A 96 -8.54 7.08 -27.93
CA ASP A 96 -7.21 7.57 -28.31
C ASP A 96 -6.22 7.46 -27.14
N ASP A 97 -6.61 7.82 -25.91
CA ASP A 97 -5.79 7.61 -24.70
C ASP A 97 -5.39 6.13 -24.55
N ARG A 98 -6.36 5.20 -24.68
CA ARG A 98 -6.09 3.76 -24.58
C ARG A 98 -5.23 3.25 -25.74
N ARG A 99 -5.34 3.83 -26.94
CA ARG A 99 -4.47 3.53 -28.08
C ARG A 99 -3.04 4.02 -27.86
N ARG A 100 -2.85 5.24 -27.33
CA ARG A 100 -1.55 5.80 -26.93
C ARG A 100 -0.89 4.94 -25.85
N CYS A 101 -1.63 4.58 -24.79
CA CYS A 101 -1.16 3.67 -23.74
C CYS A 101 -0.61 2.36 -24.31
N LYS A 102 -1.31 1.73 -25.26
CA LYS A 102 -0.86 0.49 -25.92
C LYS A 102 0.38 0.72 -26.78
N LYS A 103 0.45 1.82 -27.54
CA LYS A 103 1.62 2.17 -28.38
C LYS A 103 2.88 2.36 -27.52
N ILE A 104 2.79 3.16 -26.46
CA ILE A 104 3.90 3.43 -25.54
C ILE A 104 4.35 2.12 -24.87
N LYS A 105 3.41 1.29 -24.40
CA LYS A 105 3.74 -0.03 -23.82
C LYS A 105 4.50 -0.91 -24.80
N ALA A 106 4.02 -1.06 -26.03
CA ALA A 106 4.68 -1.88 -27.05
C ALA A 106 6.08 -1.33 -27.40
N GLU A 107 6.23 -0.01 -27.52
CA GLU A 107 7.52 0.63 -27.82
C GLU A 107 8.57 0.36 -26.74
N TYR A 108 8.24 0.57 -25.47
CA TYR A 108 9.20 0.35 -24.37
C TYR A 108 9.44 -1.13 -24.07
N ILE A 109 8.44 -2.01 -24.24
CA ILE A 109 8.64 -3.46 -24.15
C ILE A 109 9.64 -3.91 -25.23
N ALA A 110 9.46 -3.51 -26.49
CA ALA A 110 10.39 -3.85 -27.56
C ALA A 110 11.82 -3.33 -27.32
N LYS A 111 11.99 -2.21 -26.59
CA LYS A 111 13.32 -1.71 -26.19
C LYS A 111 14.02 -2.61 -25.15
N VAL A 112 13.29 -3.29 -24.26
CA VAL A 112 13.89 -4.07 -23.15
C VAL A 112 13.77 -5.60 -23.28
N GLU A 113 12.97 -6.08 -24.23
CA GLU A 113 12.72 -7.53 -24.46
C GLU A 113 13.98 -8.32 -24.83
N HIS A 114 15.05 -7.65 -25.29
CA HIS A 114 16.33 -8.31 -25.58
C HIS A 114 17.05 -8.78 -24.31
N LEU A 115 17.12 -7.91 -23.29
CA LEU A 115 17.75 -8.19 -21.99
C LEU A 115 17.10 -9.40 -21.29
N GLY A 116 15.76 -9.49 -21.35
CA GLY A 116 15.02 -10.63 -20.79
C GLY A 116 15.22 -11.98 -21.52
N LYS A 117 16.01 -12.02 -22.60
CA LYS A 117 16.35 -13.23 -23.36
C LYS A 117 17.84 -13.60 -23.28
N GLU A 118 18.65 -12.77 -22.63
CA GLU A 118 20.07 -13.04 -22.42
C GLU A 118 20.24 -14.19 -21.42
N VAL A 119 21.31 -14.97 -21.58
CA VAL A 119 21.57 -16.14 -20.75
C VAL A 119 22.28 -15.71 -19.47
N LEU A 120 21.69 -16.03 -18.32
CA LEU A 120 22.27 -15.71 -17.01
C LEU A 120 23.66 -16.33 -16.82
N GLU A 121 24.54 -15.57 -16.19
CA GLU A 121 25.83 -16.06 -15.70
C GLU A 121 25.61 -17.17 -14.65
N GLY A 122 26.31 -18.29 -14.78
CA GLY A 122 26.02 -19.49 -13.97
C GLY A 122 24.76 -20.27 -14.40
N GLY A 123 24.11 -19.89 -15.51
CA GLY A 123 23.00 -20.62 -16.10
C GLY A 123 21.80 -20.72 -15.15
N SER A 124 21.38 -21.95 -14.82
CA SER A 124 20.24 -22.18 -13.91
C SER A 124 20.50 -21.84 -12.44
N LEU A 125 21.75 -21.59 -12.05
CA LEU A 125 22.14 -21.18 -10.69
C LEU A 125 22.49 -19.68 -10.62
N GLY A 126 22.39 -18.95 -11.74
CA GLY A 126 22.59 -17.51 -11.79
C GLY A 126 21.57 -16.75 -10.95
N LEU A 127 22.02 -15.70 -10.25
CA LEU A 127 21.12 -14.77 -9.58
C LEU A 127 20.52 -13.80 -10.59
N VAL A 128 19.20 -13.69 -10.59
CA VAL A 128 18.49 -12.64 -11.32
C VAL A 128 18.57 -11.34 -10.51
N ARG A 129 18.78 -10.21 -11.20
CA ARG A 129 18.73 -8.87 -10.60
C ARG A 129 17.37 -8.66 -9.93
N LYS A 130 17.37 -8.49 -8.60
CA LYS A 130 16.16 -8.40 -7.78
C LYS A 130 15.93 -6.98 -7.26
N VAL A 131 14.71 -6.47 -7.39
CA VAL A 131 14.33 -5.10 -7.00
C VAL A 131 13.32 -5.10 -5.86
N ARG A 132 13.51 -4.27 -4.84
CA ARG A 132 12.55 -4.13 -3.72
C ARG A 132 11.57 -2.99 -3.98
N VAL A 133 10.28 -3.26 -3.86
CA VAL A 133 9.19 -2.29 -4.09
C VAL A 133 8.55 -1.90 -2.77
N LEU A 134 8.67 -0.62 -2.41
CA LEU A 134 8.13 -0.02 -1.20
C LEU A 134 7.06 1.01 -1.58
N ALA A 135 5.82 0.77 -1.13
CA ALA A 135 4.66 1.57 -1.48
C ALA A 135 3.79 1.86 -0.26
N ALA A 136 4.12 2.92 0.48
CA ALA A 136 3.43 3.36 1.69
C ALA A 136 1.92 3.57 1.46
N ARG A 137 1.14 3.39 2.53
CA ARG A 137 -0.29 3.72 2.50
C ARG A 137 -0.47 5.23 2.30
N TRP A 138 -1.31 5.60 1.35
CA TRP A 138 -1.68 7.00 1.13
C TRP A 138 -2.52 7.55 2.31
N PRO A 139 -2.30 8.79 2.77
CA PRO A 139 -3.07 9.40 3.86
C PRO A 139 -4.59 9.35 3.67
N GLU A 140 -5.26 8.71 4.62
CA GLU A 140 -6.71 8.45 4.69
C GLU A 140 -7.30 7.72 3.47
N ASP A 141 -6.48 6.86 2.83
CA ASP A 141 -6.96 5.87 1.88
C ASP A 141 -7.43 4.58 2.59
N ASP A 142 -8.57 4.06 2.14
CA ASP A 142 -9.13 2.79 2.58
C ASP A 142 -8.29 1.61 2.06
N GLU A 143 -7.73 1.73 0.85
CA GLU A 143 -6.90 0.70 0.22
C GLU A 143 -5.41 0.88 0.55
N ALA A 144 -4.90 0.16 1.55
CA ALA A 144 -3.46 0.18 1.86
C ALA A 144 -2.56 -0.15 0.64
N ASP A 145 -2.98 -1.11 -0.19
CA ASP A 145 -2.23 -1.58 -1.36
C ASP A 145 -2.32 -0.66 -2.60
N ARG A 146 -2.89 0.56 -2.50
CA ARG A 146 -3.13 1.43 -3.66
C ARG A 146 -1.85 1.75 -4.44
N GLY A 147 -0.74 2.02 -3.74
CA GLY A 147 0.57 2.24 -4.36
C GLY A 147 1.14 0.98 -5.02
N ALA A 148 0.94 -0.20 -4.42
CA ALA A 148 1.32 -1.47 -5.03
C ALA A 148 0.50 -1.79 -6.30
N LYS A 149 -0.79 -1.43 -6.33
CA LYS A 149 -1.63 -1.49 -7.55
C LYS A 149 -1.10 -0.56 -8.64
N TYR A 150 -0.65 0.66 -8.29
CA TYR A 150 -0.03 1.60 -9.22
C TYR A 150 1.22 0.99 -9.87
N PHE A 151 2.15 0.46 -9.08
CA PHE A 151 3.34 -0.25 -9.57
C PHE A 151 3.00 -1.40 -10.54
N ARG A 152 2.05 -2.27 -10.16
CA ARG A 152 1.61 -3.41 -10.99
C ARG A 152 1.03 -2.97 -12.35
N LYS A 153 0.46 -1.77 -12.44
CA LYS A 153 -0.17 -1.23 -13.66
C LYS A 153 0.81 -0.53 -14.61
N TYR A 154 1.79 0.19 -14.04
CA TYR A 154 2.65 1.12 -14.79
C TYR A 154 4.13 0.70 -14.89
N LEU A 155 4.72 0.02 -13.89
CA LEU A 155 6.15 -0.37 -13.93
C LEU A 155 6.36 -1.86 -14.20
N LYS A 156 5.60 -2.74 -13.52
CA LYS A 156 5.70 -4.20 -13.65
C LYS A 156 5.85 -4.73 -15.09
N PRO A 157 5.04 -4.32 -16.11
CA PRO A 157 5.15 -4.92 -17.44
C PRO A 157 6.53 -4.74 -18.09
N TYR A 158 7.26 -3.68 -17.77
CA TYR A 158 8.58 -3.41 -18.33
C TYR A 158 9.68 -4.20 -17.59
N LEU A 159 9.60 -4.30 -16.27
CA LEU A 159 10.53 -5.11 -15.46
C LEU A 159 10.43 -6.59 -15.82
N VAL A 160 9.20 -7.11 -15.97
CA VAL A 160 8.95 -8.50 -16.41
C VAL A 160 9.45 -8.75 -17.83
N ALA A 161 9.32 -7.78 -18.74
CA ALA A 161 9.86 -7.90 -20.11
C ALA A 161 11.41 -7.89 -20.14
N ALA A 162 12.05 -7.24 -19.17
CA ALA A 162 13.50 -7.21 -19.00
C ALA A 162 14.06 -8.38 -18.17
N GLY A 163 13.22 -9.31 -17.71
CA GLY A 163 13.66 -10.43 -16.86
C GLY A 163 14.09 -10.04 -15.43
N ILE A 164 13.68 -8.87 -14.93
CA ILE A 164 14.02 -8.40 -13.58
C ILE A 164 12.95 -8.83 -12.56
N ASP A 165 13.38 -9.53 -11.53
CA ASP A 165 12.53 -9.96 -10.43
C ASP A 165 12.25 -8.80 -9.46
N TYR A 166 11.06 -8.82 -8.85
CA TYR A 166 10.64 -7.78 -7.92
C TYR A 166 9.97 -8.37 -6.66
N ASP A 167 10.27 -7.76 -5.52
CA ASP A 167 9.68 -8.09 -4.22
C ASP A 167 8.75 -6.94 -3.79
N THR A 168 7.50 -7.23 -3.45
CA THR A 168 6.53 -6.19 -3.03
C THR A 168 6.18 -6.37 -1.57
N LEU A 169 6.69 -5.49 -0.71
CA LEU A 169 6.37 -5.51 0.71
C LEU A 169 5.05 -4.76 0.96
N PRO A 170 3.99 -5.41 1.46
CA PRO A 170 2.74 -4.74 1.81
C PRO A 170 2.91 -3.95 3.13
N PRO A 171 2.61 -2.64 3.17
CA PRO A 171 2.60 -1.85 4.39
C PRO A 171 1.15 -1.60 4.84
N PRO A 172 0.58 -2.44 5.73
CA PRO A 172 -0.83 -2.34 6.14
C PRO A 172 -1.12 -1.11 7.03
N LEU A 173 -0.08 -0.44 7.53
CA LEU A 173 -0.15 0.67 8.49
C LEU A 173 0.89 1.74 8.12
N TYR A 174 0.65 2.98 8.53
CA TYR A 174 1.67 4.04 8.47
C TYR A 174 2.90 3.66 9.31
N GLY A 175 4.08 4.09 8.88
CA GLY A 175 5.38 3.76 9.50
C GLY A 175 5.80 2.29 9.32
N ALA A 176 5.07 1.49 8.53
CA ALA A 176 5.42 0.08 8.32
C ALA A 176 6.71 -0.08 7.50
N ILE A 177 6.97 0.79 6.53
CA ILE A 177 8.23 0.76 5.76
C ILE A 177 9.40 1.18 6.65
N THR A 178 9.21 2.20 7.50
CA THR A 178 10.20 2.61 8.51
C THR A 178 10.60 1.43 9.39
N ARG A 179 9.60 0.74 9.95
CA ARG A 179 9.78 -0.42 10.83
C ARG A 179 10.43 -1.63 10.12
N GLN A 180 10.01 -1.95 8.90
CA GLN A 180 10.61 -3.03 8.10
C GLN A 180 12.06 -2.72 7.68
N THR A 181 12.34 -1.47 7.31
CA THR A 181 13.69 -1.02 6.92
C THR A 181 14.63 -1.01 8.14
N HIS A 182 14.15 -0.50 9.27
CA HIS A 182 14.82 -0.55 10.57
C HIS A 182 15.20 -1.99 10.97
N ALA A 183 14.23 -2.90 10.95
CA ALA A 183 14.45 -4.32 11.28
C ALA A 183 15.48 -4.96 10.34
N ALA A 184 15.34 -4.77 9.03
CA ALA A 184 16.27 -5.34 8.04
C ALA A 184 17.72 -4.86 8.24
N ILE A 185 17.91 -3.56 8.52
CA ILE A 185 19.24 -3.01 8.82
C ILE A 185 19.77 -3.57 10.14
N LEU A 186 18.96 -3.67 11.19
CA LEU A 186 19.40 -4.22 12.47
C LEU A 186 19.79 -5.69 12.36
N THR A 187 18.97 -6.53 11.73
CA THR A 187 19.32 -7.93 11.46
C THR A 187 20.63 -8.03 10.66
N ALA A 188 20.81 -7.22 9.62
CA ALA A 188 22.06 -7.20 8.85
C ALA A 188 23.28 -6.74 9.70
N ARG A 189 23.13 -5.73 10.56
CA ARG A 189 24.18 -5.28 11.50
C ARG A 189 24.51 -6.38 12.52
N ARG A 190 23.50 -7.05 13.08
CA ARG A 190 23.66 -8.13 14.07
C ARG A 190 24.32 -9.38 13.47
N GLN A 191 23.97 -9.75 12.24
CA GLN A 191 24.62 -10.82 11.49
C GLN A 191 26.09 -10.49 11.20
N LYS A 192 26.40 -9.27 10.75
CA LYS A 192 27.79 -8.83 10.50
C LYS A 192 28.65 -8.75 11.77
N LEU A 193 28.03 -8.61 12.95
CA LEU A 193 28.70 -8.70 14.25
C LEU A 193 28.70 -10.12 14.87
N GLY A 194 28.07 -11.12 14.23
CA GLY A 194 27.94 -12.48 14.77
C GLY A 194 27.02 -12.59 16.00
N LEU A 195 26.20 -11.58 16.29
CA LEU A 195 25.23 -11.55 17.40
C LEU A 195 23.95 -12.32 17.07
N GLU A 196 23.68 -12.55 15.79
CA GLU A 196 22.51 -13.25 15.27
C GLU A 196 22.99 -14.22 14.18
N PRO A 197 22.56 -15.49 14.18
CA PRO A 197 22.99 -16.44 13.18
C PRO A 197 22.49 -16.03 11.80
N THR A 198 23.40 -15.80 10.86
CA THR A 198 23.04 -15.67 9.45
C THR A 198 22.28 -16.92 9.02
N PRO A 199 21.10 -16.80 8.39
CA PRO A 199 20.35 -17.96 7.93
C PRO A 199 21.15 -18.66 6.83
N VAL A 200 21.85 -19.73 7.19
CA VAL A 200 22.57 -20.55 6.22
C VAL A 200 21.54 -21.09 5.22
N PRO A 201 21.68 -20.79 3.90
CA PRO A 201 20.86 -21.47 2.91
C PRO A 201 21.15 -22.97 3.05
N LEU A 202 20.10 -23.79 3.05
CA LEU A 202 20.21 -25.25 3.09
C LEU A 202 21.28 -25.66 2.07
N SER A 203 22.26 -26.47 2.50
CA SER A 203 23.47 -26.77 1.74
C SER A 203 23.22 -27.68 0.54
N VAL A 204 22.48 -27.17 -0.44
CA VAL A 204 22.29 -27.77 -1.75
C VAL A 204 23.64 -27.70 -2.50
N PRO A 205 24.06 -28.76 -3.22
CA PRO A 205 25.22 -28.69 -4.08
C PRO A 205 25.07 -27.54 -5.09
N GLY A 206 26.00 -26.58 -5.08
CA GLY A 206 25.86 -25.32 -5.82
C GLY A 206 25.29 -24.14 -5.02
N ALA A 207 25.34 -24.19 -3.68
CA ALA A 207 25.02 -23.04 -2.84
C ALA A 207 25.83 -21.79 -3.26
N ILE A 208 25.11 -20.71 -3.55
CA ILE A 208 25.65 -19.45 -4.04
C ILE A 208 26.41 -18.75 -2.90
N ASP A 209 27.56 -18.15 -3.22
CA ASP A 209 28.36 -17.38 -2.26
C ASP A 209 27.51 -16.23 -1.67
N PRO A 210 27.38 -16.10 -0.33
CA PRO A 210 26.67 -14.97 0.28
C PRO A 210 27.19 -13.60 -0.18
N ALA A 211 28.48 -13.47 -0.52
CA ALA A 211 29.02 -12.22 -1.06
C ALA A 211 28.43 -11.87 -2.44
N ALA A 212 28.16 -12.87 -3.29
CA ALA A 212 27.49 -12.68 -4.58
C ALA A 212 26.00 -12.32 -4.42
N VAL A 213 25.34 -12.86 -3.37
CA VAL A 213 23.97 -12.45 -3.01
C VAL A 213 23.94 -10.98 -2.57
N GLU A 214 24.84 -10.55 -1.69
CA GLU A 214 24.94 -9.14 -1.29
C GLU A 214 25.23 -8.21 -2.48
N ALA A 215 26.12 -8.62 -3.40
CA ALA A 215 26.43 -7.85 -4.61
C ALA A 215 25.20 -7.71 -5.54
N ASN A 216 24.42 -8.77 -5.74
CA ASN A 216 23.20 -8.73 -6.54
C ASN A 216 22.10 -7.86 -5.91
N ASP A 217 21.91 -7.94 -4.59
CA ASP A 217 20.97 -7.09 -3.86
C ASP A 217 21.36 -5.60 -3.92
N LEU A 218 22.66 -5.28 -3.94
CA LEU A 218 23.18 -3.92 -4.15
C LEU A 218 22.99 -3.45 -5.61
N ALA A 219 23.22 -4.31 -6.60
CA ALA A 219 23.04 -4.00 -8.02
C ALA A 219 21.56 -3.88 -8.45
N GLY A 220 20.64 -4.47 -7.68
CA GLY A 220 19.20 -4.42 -7.86
C GLY A 220 18.62 -3.00 -7.85
N GLY A 221 18.20 -2.55 -6.66
CA GLY A 221 17.59 -1.26 -6.44
C GLY A 221 16.34 -1.28 -5.55
N VAL A 222 15.94 -0.11 -5.07
CA VAL A 222 14.73 0.10 -4.25
C VAL A 222 13.80 1.09 -4.94
N ILE A 223 12.59 0.64 -5.30
CA ILE A 223 11.53 1.47 -5.88
C ILE A 223 10.69 2.07 -4.74
N LEU A 224 10.66 3.39 -4.64
CA LEU A 224 9.87 4.15 -3.68
C LEU A 224 8.70 4.83 -4.40
N ILE A 225 7.46 4.48 -4.03
CA ILE A 225 6.25 4.97 -4.71
C ILE A 225 5.59 6.09 -3.90
N GLY A 226 5.68 7.32 -4.41
CA GLY A 226 5.15 8.55 -3.80
C GLY A 226 5.95 9.05 -2.59
N ARG A 227 5.76 10.33 -2.24
CA ARG A 227 6.46 10.99 -1.12
C ARG A 227 6.33 10.29 0.25
N PRO A 228 5.19 9.69 0.63
CA PRO A 228 5.09 8.96 1.90
C PRO A 228 6.08 7.80 2.02
N SER A 229 6.35 7.08 0.92
CA SER A 229 7.34 5.98 0.89
C SER A 229 8.76 6.50 1.11
N LEU A 230 9.11 7.64 0.51
CA LEU A 230 10.41 8.29 0.72
C LEU A 230 10.60 8.71 2.18
N LYS A 231 9.60 9.37 2.78
CA LYS A 231 9.61 9.76 4.20
C LYS A 231 9.80 8.56 5.12
N GLU A 232 9.00 7.51 4.95
CA GLU A 232 9.10 6.31 5.80
C GLU A 232 10.43 5.56 5.62
N TYR A 233 10.94 5.46 4.39
CA TYR A 233 12.19 4.75 4.10
C TYR A 233 13.42 5.49 4.63
N MET A 234 13.53 6.80 4.41
CA MET A 234 14.63 7.62 4.94
C MET A 234 14.65 7.62 6.48
N GLU A 235 13.49 7.74 7.13
CA GLU A 235 13.40 7.61 8.59
C GLU A 235 13.79 6.19 9.08
N GLY A 236 13.52 5.17 8.27
CA GLY A 236 13.95 3.80 8.51
C GLY A 236 15.47 3.62 8.43
N LEU A 237 16.11 4.24 7.42
CA LEU A 237 17.57 4.30 7.31
C LEU A 237 18.19 5.02 8.53
N LYS A 238 17.65 6.19 8.89
CA LYS A 238 18.13 6.99 10.02
C LYS A 238 18.13 6.17 11.31
N ARG A 239 17.00 5.55 11.65
CA ARG A 239 16.88 4.72 12.86
C ARG A 239 17.77 3.48 12.78
N GLY A 240 17.89 2.84 11.61
CA GLY A 240 18.65 1.60 11.44
C GLY A 240 20.16 1.79 11.63
N TRP A 241 20.70 2.94 11.23
CA TRP A 241 22.13 3.26 11.34
C TRP A 241 22.48 4.06 12.61
N ALA A 242 21.64 5.01 13.03
CA ALA A 242 21.89 5.80 14.24
C ALA A 242 21.44 5.10 15.54
N GLY A 243 20.58 4.07 15.46
CA GLY A 243 20.14 3.27 16.60
C GLY A 243 21.20 2.30 17.12
N SER A 244 21.02 1.82 18.36
CA SER A 244 21.86 0.77 18.94
C SER A 244 21.59 -0.60 18.30
N VAL A 245 22.57 -1.50 18.34
CA VAL A 245 22.51 -2.85 17.71
C VAL A 245 21.84 -3.89 18.63
N ASP A 246 21.11 -3.44 19.65
CA ASP A 246 20.36 -4.30 20.54
C ASP A 246 19.24 -5.05 19.78
N GLU A 247 18.64 -6.05 20.42
CA GLU A 247 17.45 -6.68 19.85
C GLU A 247 16.37 -5.59 19.68
N TRP A 248 15.67 -5.54 18.54
CA TRP A 248 14.66 -4.49 18.35
C TRP A 248 13.37 -4.82 19.10
N VAL A 249 13.33 -4.44 20.39
CA VAL A 249 12.30 -4.88 21.34
C VAL A 249 11.02 -4.02 21.33
N TRP A 250 10.57 -3.52 20.17
CA TRP A 250 9.36 -2.67 20.10
C TRP A 250 8.13 -3.35 20.71
N GLU A 251 7.92 -4.65 20.44
CA GLU A 251 6.78 -5.37 21.02
C GLU A 251 6.88 -5.56 22.53
N LYS A 252 8.04 -6.02 23.04
CA LYS A 252 8.17 -6.28 24.49
C LYS A 252 8.23 -4.97 25.30
N GLU A 253 8.60 -3.83 24.71
CA GLU A 253 8.44 -2.50 25.35
C GLU A 253 6.95 -2.16 25.53
N VAL A 254 6.12 -2.39 24.50
CA VAL A 254 4.67 -2.18 24.59
C VAL A 254 4.04 -3.16 25.60
N GLU A 255 4.45 -4.42 25.61
CA GLU A 255 4.04 -5.40 26.63
C GLU A 255 4.47 -5.01 28.05
N ALA A 256 5.69 -4.51 28.24
CA ALA A 256 6.19 -4.08 29.55
C ALA A 256 5.36 -2.93 30.13
N ARG A 257 4.96 -1.96 29.29
CA ARG A 257 4.02 -0.91 29.69
C ARG A 257 2.64 -1.47 29.98
N MET A 258 2.11 -2.34 29.11
CA MET A 258 0.81 -3.00 29.33
C MET A 258 0.71 -3.81 30.62
N LYS A 259 1.82 -4.41 31.07
CA LYS A 259 1.95 -5.10 32.37
C LYS A 259 1.91 -4.09 33.53
N GLY A 260 2.58 -2.95 33.40
CA GLY A 260 2.57 -1.88 34.39
C GLY A 260 1.21 -1.18 34.58
N ASP A 261 0.31 -1.26 33.59
CA ASP A 261 -1.01 -0.61 33.65
C ASP A 261 -2.03 -1.30 34.59
N GLY A 262 -1.74 -2.50 35.13
CA GLY A 262 -2.60 -3.20 36.10
C GLY A 262 -3.96 -3.72 35.60
N VAL A 263 -4.41 -3.35 34.39
CA VAL A 263 -5.76 -3.65 33.83
C VAL A 263 -6.18 -5.14 33.89
N PHE A 264 -5.21 -6.06 33.85
CA PHE A 264 -5.45 -7.51 33.88
C PHE A 264 -5.14 -8.16 35.22
N GLU A 265 -4.68 -7.40 36.22
CA GLU A 265 -4.66 -7.90 37.58
C GLU A 265 -6.11 -8.00 38.10
N GLY A 266 -6.36 -8.93 39.00
CA GLY A 266 -7.67 -9.00 39.65
C GLY A 266 -7.86 -7.78 40.55
N PRO A 267 -9.10 -7.44 40.95
CA PRO A 267 -9.23 -6.89 42.30
C PRO A 267 -8.56 -7.90 43.22
N ALA A 268 -7.49 -7.50 43.92
CA ALA A 268 -6.87 -8.38 44.89
C ALA A 268 -7.94 -8.74 45.91
N SER A 269 -8.39 -10.01 45.91
CA SER A 269 -9.30 -10.48 46.93
C SER A 269 -8.63 -10.21 48.27
N GLU A 270 -9.36 -9.57 49.17
CA GLU A 270 -8.98 -9.39 50.57
C GLU A 270 -9.02 -10.76 51.28
N VAL A 271 -8.11 -11.65 50.90
CA VAL A 271 -7.86 -12.90 51.61
C VAL A 271 -7.03 -12.52 52.82
N GLY A 272 -7.69 -12.50 53.97
CA GLY A 272 -7.17 -11.93 55.20
C GLY A 272 -5.76 -12.40 55.57
N GLU A 273 -4.93 -11.44 55.92
CA GLU A 273 -3.63 -11.64 56.57
C GLU A 273 -3.87 -12.26 57.96
N ALA A 274 -3.90 -13.59 58.03
CA ALA A 274 -4.13 -14.35 59.26
C ALA A 274 -3.08 -15.45 59.42
N SER A 275 -2.07 -15.16 60.24
CA SER A 275 -1.05 -16.13 60.64
C SER A 275 -1.64 -17.24 61.53
N SER A 276 -1.32 -18.50 61.26
CA SER A 276 -0.87 -19.45 62.28
C SER A 276 -0.31 -20.71 61.63
N GLY A 277 0.80 -21.22 62.18
CA GLY A 277 1.32 -22.54 61.84
C GLY A 277 0.97 -23.55 62.93
N ALA A 278 0.75 -24.80 62.54
CA ALA A 278 0.84 -25.96 63.41
C ALA A 278 1.15 -27.21 62.57
N GLU A 279 2.21 -27.93 62.93
CA GLU A 279 2.49 -29.28 62.44
C GLU A 279 1.57 -30.28 63.15
N PHE A 280 1.18 -31.39 62.50
CA PHE A 280 1.46 -32.77 62.97
C PHE A 280 0.95 -33.82 61.96
N ALA A 281 1.35 -35.09 62.13
CA ALA A 281 1.39 -36.11 61.07
C ALA A 281 0.51 -37.37 61.29
N ALA A 282 0.49 -38.25 60.27
CA ALA A 282 -0.10 -39.61 60.18
C ALA A 282 -1.66 -39.68 60.12
N ASP A 283 -2.30 -40.68 59.52
CA ASP A 283 -1.83 -42.00 59.02
C ASP A 283 -2.69 -42.55 57.83
N VAL A 284 -2.33 -43.71 57.25
CA VAL A 284 -2.87 -44.35 56.02
C VAL A 284 -3.32 -45.80 56.37
N PRO A 285 -4.46 -46.42 55.90
CA PRO A 285 -4.48 -47.10 54.57
C PRO A 285 -5.82 -47.49 53.84
N THR A 286 -5.71 -47.56 52.50
CA THR A 286 -6.11 -48.65 51.55
C THR A 286 -7.48 -49.38 51.59
N THR A 287 -8.21 -49.37 50.44
CA THR A 287 -8.65 -50.54 49.61
C THR A 287 -9.32 -50.04 48.31
N GLN A 288 -8.73 -50.21 47.11
CA GLN A 288 -8.78 -51.36 46.18
C GLN A 288 -10.16 -51.71 45.54
N SER A 289 -10.27 -51.50 44.22
CA SER A 289 -10.90 -52.43 43.27
C SER A 289 -10.27 -52.31 41.87
N SER A 290 -10.45 -53.30 41.00
CA SER A 290 -9.51 -53.68 39.92
C SER A 290 -10.11 -53.71 38.50
N GLY A 291 -9.30 -53.48 37.46
CA GLY A 291 -9.71 -53.69 36.05
C GLY A 291 -8.55 -53.70 35.03
N MET A 292 -8.33 -54.87 34.40
CA MET A 292 -7.27 -55.31 33.45
C MET A 292 -6.66 -54.35 32.39
N SER A 293 -5.39 -54.64 32.07
CA SER A 293 -4.52 -54.26 30.91
C SER A 293 -4.91 -55.01 29.61
N PRO A 294 -4.23 -54.93 28.42
CA PRO A 294 -3.08 -54.11 27.93
C PRO A 294 -3.40 -53.35 26.59
N THR A 295 -2.54 -52.64 25.83
CA THR A 295 -1.11 -52.77 25.51
C THR A 295 -0.56 -51.48 24.84
N GLY A 296 0.69 -51.10 25.12
CA GLY A 296 1.62 -50.50 24.14
C GLY A 296 1.40 -49.08 23.60
N LEU A 297 2.26 -48.13 23.99
CA LEU A 297 3.09 -47.24 23.12
C LEU A 297 3.89 -46.21 23.96
N SER A 298 4.69 -46.69 24.91
CA SER A 298 5.52 -45.83 25.79
C SER A 298 6.84 -45.40 25.15
N PHE A 299 6.78 -44.59 24.08
CA PHE A 299 7.96 -44.05 23.38
C PHE A 299 7.96 -42.52 23.19
N LEU A 300 7.00 -41.80 23.77
CA LEU A 300 6.91 -40.33 23.74
C LEU A 300 7.00 -39.72 25.13
N ASN A 301 8.04 -40.09 25.90
CA ASN A 301 8.33 -39.40 27.16
C ASN A 301 9.01 -38.06 26.88
N ARG A 302 8.24 -36.97 26.94
CA ARG A 302 8.73 -35.60 26.80
C ARG A 302 9.47 -35.20 28.08
N PRO A 303 10.74 -34.74 28.03
CA PRO A 303 11.43 -34.32 29.24
C PRO A 303 10.74 -33.09 29.86
N GLN A 304 10.45 -33.17 31.17
CA GLN A 304 9.99 -32.02 31.93
C GLN A 304 11.13 -31.00 32.07
N PRO A 305 10.88 -29.69 31.89
CA PRO A 305 11.84 -28.67 32.28
C PRO A 305 11.92 -28.62 33.81
N SER A 306 13.14 -28.70 34.34
CA SER A 306 13.41 -28.52 35.77
C SER A 306 13.07 -27.10 36.21
N LEU A 307 12.25 -26.96 37.25
CA LEU A 307 11.99 -25.70 37.94
C LEU A 307 13.24 -25.24 38.72
N SER A 308 14.16 -24.55 38.05
CA SER A 308 15.22 -23.78 38.70
C SER A 308 14.68 -22.40 39.08
N SER A 309 14.26 -22.24 40.34
CA SER A 309 13.92 -20.95 40.93
C SER A 309 15.18 -20.08 41.07
N ALA A 310 15.36 -19.14 40.14
CA ALA A 310 16.35 -18.09 40.26
C ALA A 310 15.72 -16.75 39.86
N SER A 311 15.23 -16.02 40.86
CA SER A 311 14.78 -14.62 40.71
C SER A 311 16.00 -13.72 40.49
N ALA A 312 16.57 -13.77 39.29
CA ALA A 312 17.55 -12.81 38.82
C ALA A 312 16.91 -12.06 37.65
N SER A 313 16.83 -10.74 37.76
CA SER A 313 16.48 -9.84 36.66
C SER A 313 17.63 -9.86 35.64
N GLN A 314 17.66 -10.90 34.80
CA GLN A 314 18.59 -11.01 33.69
C GLN A 314 18.27 -9.93 32.66
N ALA A 315 18.94 -8.78 32.78
CA ALA A 315 19.29 -8.02 31.60
C ALA A 315 19.99 -8.98 30.63
N GLY A 316 19.52 -9.05 29.39
CA GLY A 316 20.17 -9.86 28.36
C GLY A 316 21.64 -9.45 28.17
N PRO A 317 22.46 -10.27 27.48
CA PRO A 317 23.86 -9.95 27.24
C PRO A 317 23.97 -8.58 26.55
N GLN A 318 24.37 -7.55 27.31
CA GLN A 318 24.42 -6.19 26.81
C GLN A 318 25.56 -6.09 25.80
N VAL A 319 25.21 -5.69 24.58
CA VAL A 319 26.19 -5.50 23.51
C VAL A 319 27.12 -4.35 23.91
N PRO A 320 28.45 -4.50 23.81
CA PRO A 320 29.39 -3.46 24.21
C PRO A 320 29.13 -2.13 23.47
N THR A 321 29.18 -1.01 24.20
CA THR A 321 28.78 0.31 23.67
C THR A 321 29.48 0.71 22.37
N HIS A 322 30.73 0.28 22.16
CA HIS A 322 31.49 0.57 20.95
C HIS A 322 30.91 -0.11 19.69
N MET A 323 30.17 -1.22 19.82
CA MET A 323 29.51 -1.91 18.71
C MET A 323 28.19 -1.25 18.29
N HIS A 324 27.65 -0.33 19.09
CA HIS A 324 26.43 0.40 18.73
C HIS A 324 26.65 1.49 17.69
N LEU A 325 27.88 2.03 17.59
CA LEU A 325 28.20 3.08 16.63
C LEU A 325 28.03 2.54 15.18
N PRO A 326 27.52 3.35 14.24
CA PRO A 326 27.54 2.98 12.84
C PRO A 326 28.99 2.87 12.33
N PRO A 327 29.27 1.95 11.39
CA PRO A 327 30.57 1.93 10.71
C PRO A 327 30.76 3.23 9.92
N ASN A 328 32.02 3.70 9.86
CA ASN A 328 32.42 4.84 9.05
C ASN A 328 33.57 4.38 8.11
N PRO A 329 33.38 4.38 6.78
CA PRO A 329 32.18 4.81 6.05
C PRO A 329 30.97 3.87 6.25
N LEU A 330 29.77 4.41 6.02
CA LEU A 330 28.54 3.61 5.98
C LEU A 330 28.60 2.60 4.80
N PRO A 331 28.07 1.37 4.95
CA PRO A 331 28.08 0.39 3.88
C PRO A 331 27.19 0.84 2.71
N PRO A 332 27.52 0.47 1.46
CA PRO A 332 26.77 0.89 0.29
C PRO A 332 25.29 0.50 0.41
N GLN A 333 24.42 1.33 -0.16
CA GLN A 333 22.99 1.06 -0.28
C GLN A 333 22.62 0.86 -1.75
N PRO A 334 21.60 0.03 -2.04
CA PRO A 334 21.07 -0.10 -3.39
C PRO A 334 20.50 1.23 -3.91
N PRO A 335 20.62 1.52 -5.22
CA PRO A 335 20.11 2.75 -5.84
C PRO A 335 18.59 2.89 -5.74
N LEU A 336 18.12 4.12 -5.56
CA LEU A 336 16.71 4.45 -5.35
C LEU A 336 16.02 4.86 -6.67
N LEU A 337 14.85 4.27 -6.98
CA LEU A 337 13.96 4.77 -8.03
C LEU A 337 12.79 5.52 -7.38
N LEU A 338 12.73 6.83 -7.59
CA LEU A 338 11.65 7.68 -7.09
C LEU A 338 10.50 7.71 -8.11
N VAL A 339 9.36 7.10 -7.77
CA VAL A 339 8.18 7.02 -8.64
C VAL A 339 7.12 8.00 -8.15
N PRO A 340 6.81 9.09 -8.89
CA PRO A 340 5.82 10.07 -8.46
C PRO A 340 4.44 9.41 -8.42
N TRP A 341 3.70 9.64 -7.34
CA TRP A 341 2.39 9.00 -7.16
C TRP A 341 1.46 9.86 -6.32
N THR A 342 0.40 10.32 -6.96
CA THR A 342 -0.73 11.00 -6.33
C THR A 342 -1.96 10.09 -6.32
N ASN A 343 -2.71 10.13 -5.22
CA ASN A 343 -4.08 9.59 -5.18
C ASN A 343 -5.07 10.71 -4.85
N HIS A 344 -6.09 10.86 -5.68
CA HIS A 344 -7.12 11.88 -5.50
C HIS A 344 -8.31 11.30 -4.72
N LEU A 345 -8.61 11.91 -3.57
CA LEU A 345 -9.63 11.44 -2.63
C LEU A 345 -10.70 12.50 -2.37
N GLY A 346 -11.96 12.06 -2.27
CA GLY A 346 -13.11 12.90 -1.94
C GLY A 346 -13.76 13.63 -3.12
N PHE A 347 -15.00 14.08 -2.92
CA PHE A 347 -15.88 14.61 -3.97
C PHE A 347 -15.30 15.83 -4.70
N GLN A 348 -14.64 16.74 -3.99
CA GLN A 348 -14.02 17.94 -4.57
C GLN A 348 -12.88 17.62 -5.54
N GLN A 349 -12.24 16.43 -5.44
CA GLN A 349 -11.14 16.03 -6.31
C GLN A 349 -11.58 15.22 -7.54
N ILE A 350 -12.89 14.94 -7.70
CA ILE A 350 -13.44 14.22 -8.87
C ILE A 350 -13.03 14.84 -10.22
N PRO A 351 -12.95 16.17 -10.42
CA PRO A 351 -12.46 16.74 -11.68
C PRO A 351 -11.03 16.31 -12.04
N TYR A 352 -10.14 16.18 -11.05
CA TYR A 352 -8.78 15.65 -11.25
C TYR A 352 -8.81 14.15 -11.58
N MET A 353 -9.67 13.38 -10.93
CA MET A 353 -9.86 11.94 -11.25
C MET A 353 -10.36 11.74 -12.70
N ILE A 354 -11.25 12.59 -13.18
CA ILE A 354 -11.75 12.57 -14.56
C ILE A 354 -10.63 12.96 -15.53
N TYR A 355 -9.86 14.02 -15.24
CA TYR A 355 -8.71 14.41 -16.05
C TYR A 355 -7.67 13.28 -16.16
N ASP A 356 -7.31 12.65 -15.04
CA ASP A 356 -6.42 11.50 -14.96
C ASP A 356 -6.92 10.30 -15.77
N PHE A 357 -8.23 10.08 -15.83
CA PHE A 357 -8.83 8.97 -16.57
C PHE A 357 -8.68 9.12 -18.10
N PHE A 358 -8.70 10.34 -18.60
CA PHE A 358 -8.49 10.67 -20.02
C PHE A 358 -7.02 10.97 -20.39
N THR A 359 -6.12 11.07 -19.41
CA THR A 359 -4.69 11.35 -19.61
C THR A 359 -3.79 10.23 -19.06
N GLU A 360 -4.31 9.00 -18.98
CA GLU A 360 -3.59 7.85 -18.45
C GLU A 360 -2.30 7.54 -19.21
N HIS A 361 -2.24 7.86 -20.52
CA HIS A 361 -1.04 7.72 -21.34
C HIS A 361 0.19 8.42 -20.74
N ARG A 362 0.01 9.55 -20.01
CA ARG A 362 1.11 10.25 -19.34
C ARG A 362 1.72 9.41 -18.20
N LYS A 363 0.87 8.82 -17.36
CA LYS A 363 1.29 7.92 -16.27
C LYS A 363 1.92 6.62 -16.80
N VAL A 364 1.46 6.15 -17.96
CA VAL A 364 2.10 5.02 -18.68
C VAL A 364 3.47 5.40 -19.23
N GLU A 365 3.64 6.60 -19.77
CA GLU A 365 4.91 7.12 -20.30
C GLU A 365 5.94 7.35 -19.17
N GLU A 366 5.53 8.04 -18.10
CA GLU A 366 6.36 8.27 -16.91
C GLU A 366 6.80 6.94 -16.28
N GLY A 367 5.88 5.99 -16.09
CA GLY A 367 6.21 4.64 -15.60
C GLY A 367 7.13 3.86 -16.53
N ALA A 368 7.02 4.05 -17.85
CA ALA A 368 7.90 3.43 -18.84
C ALA A 368 9.33 4.00 -18.78
N LYS A 369 9.46 5.33 -18.72
CA LYS A 369 10.74 6.03 -18.60
C LYS A 369 11.47 5.66 -17.31
N LEU A 370 10.75 5.63 -16.19
CA LEU A 370 11.31 5.26 -14.88
C LEU A 370 11.73 3.78 -14.82
N ALA A 371 10.93 2.87 -15.40
CA ALA A 371 11.33 1.48 -15.51
C ALA A 371 12.57 1.32 -16.42
N TYR A 372 12.59 1.99 -17.57
CA TYR A 372 13.73 1.98 -18.50
C TYR A 372 15.02 2.53 -17.85
N ALA A 373 14.92 3.61 -17.07
CA ALA A 373 16.03 4.17 -16.29
C ALA A 373 16.63 3.17 -15.29
N LEU A 374 15.78 2.42 -14.57
CA LEU A 374 16.22 1.37 -13.66
C LEU A 374 16.88 0.20 -14.41
N ILE A 375 16.24 -0.24 -15.49
CA ILE A 375 16.72 -1.36 -16.34
C ILE A 375 18.12 -1.03 -16.87
N CYS A 376 18.31 0.12 -17.48
CA CYS A 376 19.61 0.59 -17.99
C CYS A 376 20.64 0.97 -16.91
N GLY A 377 20.32 0.86 -15.61
CA GLY A 377 21.30 1.02 -14.52
C GLY A 377 21.89 2.43 -14.33
N HIS A 378 21.40 3.46 -15.02
CA HIS A 378 22.01 4.79 -14.95
C HIS A 378 21.69 5.49 -13.62
N THR A 379 22.70 5.69 -12.78
CA THR A 379 22.56 6.31 -11.46
C THR A 379 23.27 7.65 -11.36
N ARG A 380 22.77 8.52 -10.48
CA ARG A 380 23.41 9.77 -10.03
C ARG A 380 23.45 9.80 -8.50
N PRO A 381 24.32 10.60 -7.85
CA PRO A 381 24.21 10.83 -6.41
C PRO A 381 22.86 11.46 -6.03
N PHE A 382 22.39 11.17 -4.82
CA PHE A 382 21.24 11.79 -4.18
C PHE A 382 21.56 13.25 -3.82
N LEU A 383 20.65 14.18 -4.12
CA LEU A 383 20.86 15.62 -3.98
C LEU A 383 20.04 16.17 -2.81
N ALA A 384 20.67 16.29 -1.65
CA ALA A 384 20.02 16.78 -0.42
C ALA A 384 19.78 18.30 -0.38
N SER A 385 20.40 19.06 -1.29
CA SER A 385 20.42 20.54 -1.41
C SER A 385 19.53 21.32 -0.41
N SER A 386 20.09 21.61 0.76
CA SER A 386 19.70 22.76 1.61
C SER A 386 20.91 23.61 2.04
N SER A 387 22.11 23.29 1.55
CA SER A 387 23.36 24.02 1.81
C SER A 387 23.69 24.99 0.69
N SER A 388 23.82 26.28 1.03
CA SER A 388 24.32 27.30 0.13
C SER A 388 25.84 27.15 -0.08
N SER A 389 26.25 26.47 -1.14
CA SER A 389 27.65 26.45 -1.59
C SER A 389 27.75 27.00 -3.02
N PHE A 390 27.37 28.27 -3.19
CA PHE A 390 27.92 29.06 -4.29
C PHE A 390 29.45 29.14 -4.07
N PRO A 391 30.29 28.79 -5.07
CA PRO A 391 31.71 29.00 -4.94
C PRO A 391 31.95 30.51 -4.78
N THR A 392 32.53 30.90 -3.64
CA THR A 392 32.81 32.29 -3.34
C THR A 392 33.92 32.80 -4.25
N ALA A 393 33.55 33.28 -5.44
CA ALA A 393 34.44 34.05 -6.29
C ALA A 393 34.78 35.35 -5.55
N ASN A 394 36.09 35.59 -5.36
CA ASN A 394 36.60 36.60 -4.45
C ASN A 394 36.12 38.03 -4.78
N THR A 395 35.79 38.74 -3.70
CA THR A 395 35.79 40.20 -3.51
C THR A 395 36.51 41.03 -4.57
N SER A 396 35.79 41.95 -5.22
CA SER A 396 36.15 43.39 -5.16
C SER A 396 35.07 44.34 -5.68
N SER A 397 34.93 45.45 -4.95
CA SER A 397 34.33 46.75 -5.31
C SER A 397 32.85 47.02 -4.94
N PRO A 398 32.59 47.96 -4.00
CA PRO A 398 31.25 48.44 -3.68
C PRO A 398 30.89 49.71 -4.47
N SER A 399 29.66 49.75 -5.00
CA SER A 399 29.00 50.99 -5.44
C SER A 399 27.61 51.06 -4.80
N PRO A 400 27.23 52.17 -4.15
CA PRO A 400 25.94 52.30 -3.49
C PRO A 400 24.83 52.72 -4.48
N PHE A 401 23.60 52.76 -3.96
CA PHE A 401 22.41 53.41 -4.53
C PHE A 401 21.59 52.58 -5.55
N SER A 402 20.49 51.97 -5.07
CA SER A 402 19.14 52.48 -5.36
C SER A 402 18.08 51.70 -4.57
N SER A 403 17.18 52.42 -3.89
CA SER A 403 16.03 51.83 -3.19
C SER A 403 14.83 51.75 -4.12
N SER A 404 14.24 50.56 -4.31
CA SER A 404 12.91 50.42 -4.90
C SER A 404 12.22 49.12 -4.47
N GLU A 405 11.23 49.28 -3.60
CA GLU A 405 9.90 48.68 -3.67
C GLU A 405 9.75 47.20 -4.10
N ALA A 406 9.34 46.36 -3.15
CA ALA A 406 9.02 44.95 -3.38
C ALA A 406 7.60 44.77 -3.95
N PRO A 407 7.43 43.95 -5.01
CA PRO A 407 6.14 43.35 -5.35
C PRO A 407 6.01 41.92 -4.81
N ALA A 408 4.79 41.55 -4.45
CA ALA A 408 4.47 40.27 -3.79
C ALA A 408 4.73 39.03 -4.68
N SER A 409 5.00 37.93 -4.00
CA SER A 409 5.23 36.59 -4.55
C SER A 409 4.16 36.13 -5.55
N THR A 410 4.57 35.86 -6.79
CA THR A 410 3.81 35.05 -7.75
C THR A 410 4.50 33.68 -7.88
N PRO A 411 3.81 32.54 -7.70
CA PRO A 411 4.40 31.21 -7.87
C PRO A 411 4.51 30.85 -9.36
N GLY A 412 5.41 31.54 -10.06
CA GLY A 412 5.63 31.38 -11.49
C GLY A 412 6.62 30.26 -11.83
N SER A 413 6.09 29.14 -12.35
CA SER A 413 6.72 28.26 -13.35
C SER A 413 8.27 28.17 -13.36
N LEU A 414 8.84 27.38 -12.44
CA LEU A 414 10.20 26.86 -12.65
C LEU A 414 10.16 25.72 -13.69
N GLY A 415 11.08 25.75 -14.65
CA GLY A 415 11.32 24.62 -15.56
C GLY A 415 11.94 23.41 -14.83
N PRO A 416 12.19 22.28 -15.52
CA PRO A 416 12.70 21.05 -14.92
C PRO A 416 14.22 21.14 -14.59
N GLY A 417 14.57 22.07 -13.71
CA GLY A 417 15.92 22.31 -13.21
C GLY A 417 16.03 21.92 -11.73
N LEU A 418 16.41 20.65 -11.49
CA LEU A 418 16.90 20.07 -10.23
C LEU A 418 16.51 20.81 -8.94
N GLY A 419 15.27 20.60 -8.47
CA GLY A 419 14.97 20.74 -7.05
C GLY A 419 15.71 19.67 -6.23
N SER A 420 15.75 19.84 -4.89
CA SER A 420 16.33 18.82 -4.01
C SER A 420 15.56 17.49 -4.14
N ASP A 421 16.23 16.35 -3.98
CA ASP A 421 15.57 15.05 -3.92
C ASP A 421 14.73 14.91 -2.63
N LEU A 422 14.98 15.75 -1.62
CA LEU A 422 14.14 15.87 -0.42
C LEU A 422 12.78 16.52 -0.73
N ASP A 423 12.70 17.41 -1.73
CA ASP A 423 11.47 18.01 -2.23
C ASP A 423 10.70 17.12 -3.22
N PHE A 424 11.17 15.89 -3.46
CA PHE A 424 10.51 14.92 -4.34
C PHE A 424 9.02 14.80 -4.01
N ASP A 425 8.19 15.02 -5.04
CA ASP A 425 6.73 14.90 -5.02
C ASP A 425 6.04 15.71 -3.89
N ARG A 426 6.66 16.79 -3.41
CA ARG A 426 6.13 17.68 -2.34
C ARG A 426 4.77 18.31 -2.68
N GLN A 427 4.43 18.39 -3.96
CA GLN A 427 3.11 18.89 -4.41
C GLN A 427 1.98 17.89 -4.13
N ALA A 428 2.28 16.58 -4.06
CA ALA A 428 1.30 15.52 -3.79
C ALA A 428 0.60 15.69 -2.43
N GLU A 429 1.29 16.23 -1.43
CA GLU A 429 0.79 16.38 -0.06
C GLU A 429 -0.37 17.38 0.05
N ARG A 430 -0.52 18.27 -0.94
CA ARG A 430 -1.67 19.19 -1.06
C ARG A 430 -2.99 18.44 -1.28
N TYR A 431 -2.93 17.19 -1.74
CA TYR A 431 -4.09 16.34 -1.97
C TYR A 431 -4.39 15.39 -0.81
N PHE A 432 -3.57 15.37 0.26
CA PHE A 432 -3.88 14.61 1.47
C PHE A 432 -5.14 15.17 2.13
N LYS A 433 -6.04 14.26 2.55
CA LYS A 433 -7.28 14.60 3.24
C LYS A 433 -6.99 15.32 4.55
N ASN A 434 -7.78 16.33 4.91
CA ASN A 434 -7.59 17.09 6.16
C ASN A 434 -7.82 16.22 7.41
N ASP A 435 -8.72 15.24 7.34
CA ASP A 435 -8.96 14.23 8.39
C ASP A 435 -7.69 13.46 8.80
N PHE A 436 -6.63 13.48 7.98
CA PHE A 436 -5.34 12.90 8.33
C PHE A 436 -4.68 13.65 9.48
N ASP A 437 -4.83 14.97 9.53
CA ASP A 437 -4.19 15.81 10.54
C ASP A 437 -4.83 15.56 11.94
N ASP A 438 -6.12 15.21 11.97
CA ASP A 438 -6.88 14.82 13.18
C ASP A 438 -6.69 13.35 13.61
N LEU A 439 -5.88 12.57 12.89
CA LEU A 439 -5.70 11.13 13.16
C LEU A 439 -5.33 10.82 14.63
N PRO A 440 -4.40 11.54 15.30
CA PRO A 440 -4.05 11.25 16.69
C PRO A 440 -5.24 11.37 17.65
N ALA A 441 -6.08 12.39 17.48
CA ALA A 441 -7.26 12.61 18.31
C ALA A 441 -8.32 11.50 18.09
N ARG A 442 -8.52 11.08 16.84
CA ARG A 442 -9.38 9.93 16.52
C ARG A 442 -8.86 8.62 17.14
N LEU A 443 -7.54 8.42 17.20
CA LEU A 443 -6.94 7.25 17.86
C LEU A 443 -7.00 7.31 19.39
N GLN A 444 -6.93 8.50 19.99
CA GLN A 444 -7.17 8.69 21.42
C GLN A 444 -8.62 8.33 21.77
N LYS A 445 -9.60 8.89 21.05
CA LYS A 445 -11.01 8.50 21.24
C LYS A 445 -11.24 7.00 21.09
N ALA A 446 -10.61 6.35 20.10
CA ALA A 446 -10.72 4.90 19.92
C ALA A 446 -10.06 4.07 21.06
N LYS A 447 -9.14 4.65 21.84
CA LYS A 447 -8.64 4.06 23.10
C LYS A 447 -9.65 4.27 24.21
N ASP A 448 -10.15 5.49 24.38
CA ASP A 448 -11.09 5.89 25.42
C ASP A 448 -12.41 5.10 25.33
N ASP A 449 -12.88 4.81 24.11
CA ASP A 449 -14.05 3.95 23.85
C ASP A 449 -13.74 2.45 24.11
N TYR A 450 -12.49 1.99 23.97
CA TYR A 450 -12.12 0.56 24.10
C TYR A 450 -11.86 0.10 25.53
N TYR A 451 -11.22 0.92 26.37
CA TYR A 451 -10.92 0.54 27.75
C TYR A 451 -12.16 0.20 28.61
N PRO A 452 -13.29 0.93 28.57
CA PRO A 452 -14.50 0.52 29.29
C PRO A 452 -15.08 -0.78 28.72
N ASP A 453 -15.15 -0.91 27.39
CA ASP A 453 -15.57 -2.11 26.67
C ASP A 453 -14.75 -3.35 27.09
N LEU A 454 -13.43 -3.20 27.22
CA LEU A 454 -12.52 -4.25 27.68
C LEU A 454 -12.78 -4.62 29.14
N SER A 455 -13.01 -3.65 30.02
CA SER A 455 -13.28 -3.90 31.44
C SER A 455 -14.57 -4.70 31.66
N ALA A 456 -15.63 -4.40 30.88
CA ALA A 456 -16.87 -5.16 30.90
C ALA A 456 -16.68 -6.62 30.42
N ARG A 457 -15.95 -6.81 29.31
CA ARG A 457 -15.62 -8.15 28.80
C ARG A 457 -14.75 -8.96 29.77
N LEU A 458 -13.82 -8.31 30.47
CA LEU A 458 -13.01 -8.98 31.50
C LEU A 458 -13.85 -9.42 32.69
N ALA A 459 -14.83 -8.62 33.13
CA ALA A 459 -15.77 -9.03 34.15
C ALA A 459 -16.61 -10.24 33.71
N ASP A 460 -17.14 -10.24 32.47
CA ASP A 460 -17.87 -11.37 31.89
C ASP A 460 -17.03 -12.65 31.82
N VAL A 461 -15.79 -12.57 31.31
CA VAL A 461 -14.88 -13.73 31.22
C VAL A 461 -14.52 -14.26 32.60
N ARG A 462 -14.30 -13.40 33.60
CA ARG A 462 -14.05 -13.80 34.98
C ARG A 462 -15.27 -14.44 35.65
N ALA A 463 -16.47 -13.91 35.44
CA ALA A 463 -17.71 -14.50 35.94
C ALA A 463 -18.01 -15.87 35.32
N LEU A 464 -17.70 -16.05 34.03
CA LEU A 464 -17.75 -17.36 33.35
C LEU A 464 -16.70 -18.33 33.92
N ALA A 465 -15.47 -17.87 34.15
CA ALA A 465 -14.39 -18.69 34.70
C ALA A 465 -14.63 -19.09 36.17
N ALA A 466 -15.27 -18.22 36.96
CA ALA A 466 -15.71 -18.49 38.33
C ALA A 466 -16.97 -19.38 38.41
N GLY A 467 -17.66 -19.60 37.29
CA GLY A 467 -18.92 -20.34 37.24
C GLY A 467 -20.15 -19.58 37.76
N GLU A 468 -20.02 -18.28 38.02
CA GLU A 468 -21.12 -17.40 38.45
C GLU A 468 -22.12 -17.12 37.31
N ARG A 469 -21.65 -17.23 36.05
CA ARG A 469 -22.46 -17.09 34.84
C ARG A 469 -22.50 -18.42 34.07
N GLU A 470 -23.70 -18.87 33.72
CA GLU A 470 -23.87 -19.96 32.74
C GLU A 470 -23.65 -19.47 31.30
N LEU A 471 -23.16 -20.35 30.41
CA LEU A 471 -23.07 -20.04 28.99
C LEU A 471 -24.44 -19.65 28.43
N THR A 472 -24.47 -18.54 27.71
CA THR A 472 -25.67 -18.02 27.06
C THR A 472 -26.09 -18.95 25.92
N ASP A 473 -27.39 -19.09 25.64
CA ASP A 473 -27.87 -19.97 24.56
C ASP A 473 -27.30 -19.63 23.17
N ALA A 474 -26.90 -18.38 22.95
CA ALA A 474 -26.21 -17.94 21.74
C ALA A 474 -24.76 -18.47 21.67
N GLU A 475 -24.05 -18.52 22.81
CA GLU A 475 -22.69 -19.02 22.93
C GLU A 475 -22.68 -20.54 22.80
N LYS A 476 -23.59 -21.23 23.50
CA LYS A 476 -23.86 -22.69 23.39
C LYS A 476 -24.15 -23.14 21.94
N LYS A 477 -24.78 -22.28 21.14
CA LYS A 477 -25.09 -22.54 19.71
C LYS A 477 -23.98 -22.10 18.75
N SER A 478 -22.99 -21.32 19.22
CA SER A 478 -21.91 -20.84 18.38
C SER A 478 -20.79 -21.88 18.26
N THR A 479 -20.25 -22.09 17.07
CA THR A 479 -19.09 -22.97 16.83
C THR A 479 -17.76 -22.26 17.11
N LYS A 480 -17.78 -21.11 17.79
CA LYS A 480 -16.57 -20.32 18.11
C LYS A 480 -16.06 -20.72 19.51
N PRO A 481 -14.74 -20.74 19.73
CA PRO A 481 -14.21 -20.90 21.08
C PRO A 481 -14.68 -19.76 21.99
N LEU A 482 -14.85 -20.06 23.28
CA LEU A 482 -15.08 -19.05 24.31
C LEU A 482 -13.86 -18.14 24.40
N VAL A 483 -14.08 -16.85 24.65
CA VAL A 483 -13.00 -15.87 24.77
C VAL A 483 -12.28 -16.06 26.10
N SER A 484 -10.99 -16.36 26.06
CA SER A 484 -10.12 -16.46 27.24
C SER A 484 -9.62 -15.07 27.69
N GLU A 485 -9.17 -14.96 28.94
CA GLU A 485 -8.39 -13.78 29.38
C GLU A 485 -7.14 -13.60 28.51
N GLU A 486 -6.54 -14.69 28.05
CA GLU A 486 -5.37 -14.67 27.15
C GLU A 486 -5.71 -14.06 25.79
N ASP A 487 -6.87 -14.40 25.21
CA ASP A 487 -7.35 -13.81 23.96
C ASP A 487 -7.56 -12.29 24.09
N LEU A 488 -8.07 -11.83 25.23
CA LEU A 488 -8.25 -10.40 25.53
C LEU A 488 -6.90 -9.68 25.73
N ARG A 489 -5.89 -10.33 26.33
CA ARG A 489 -4.51 -9.79 26.41
C ARG A 489 -3.91 -9.64 25.02
N ASP A 490 -4.11 -10.64 24.17
CA ASP A 490 -3.65 -10.66 22.78
C ASP A 490 -4.36 -9.62 21.90
N GLU A 491 -5.68 -9.45 22.07
CA GLU A 491 -6.47 -8.40 21.42
C GLU A 491 -5.95 -7.01 21.82
N ARG A 492 -5.74 -6.77 23.13
CA ARG A 492 -5.19 -5.51 23.64
C ARG A 492 -3.77 -5.27 23.09
N LYS A 493 -2.90 -6.28 23.07
CA LYS A 493 -1.53 -6.16 22.51
C LYS A 493 -1.58 -5.73 21.04
N LYS A 494 -2.40 -6.41 20.22
CA LYS A 494 -2.56 -6.10 18.79
C LYS A 494 -3.13 -4.69 18.57
N LYS A 495 -4.08 -4.24 19.41
CA LYS A 495 -4.64 -2.87 19.36
C LYS A 495 -3.63 -1.79 19.77
N GLU A 496 -2.94 -1.95 20.90
CA GLU A 496 -1.93 -1.00 21.36
C GLU A 496 -0.76 -0.85 20.39
N LEU A 497 -0.25 -1.97 19.85
CA LEU A 497 0.76 -1.95 18.78
C LEU A 497 0.28 -1.18 17.54
N ARG A 498 -0.96 -1.44 17.10
CA ARG A 498 -1.57 -0.77 15.94
C ARG A 498 -1.79 0.72 16.17
N TRP A 499 -2.17 1.14 17.37
CA TRP A 499 -2.35 2.56 17.69
C TRP A 499 -1.01 3.29 17.77
N ARG A 500 -0.04 2.75 18.51
CA ARG A 500 1.30 3.33 18.65
C ARG A 500 2.00 3.44 17.30
N GLY A 501 1.98 2.37 16.51
CA GLY A 501 2.57 2.35 15.17
C GLY A 501 1.92 3.32 14.18
N GLN A 502 0.61 3.62 14.33
CA GLN A 502 -0.07 4.64 13.52
C GLN A 502 0.23 6.07 13.97
N VAL A 503 0.31 6.36 15.28
CA VAL A 503 0.71 7.69 15.78
C VAL A 503 2.16 8.00 15.36
N GLU A 504 3.05 7.02 15.50
CA GLU A 504 4.43 7.09 15.00
C GLU A 504 4.46 7.37 13.48
N GLY A 505 3.77 6.55 12.68
CA GLY A 505 3.72 6.69 11.22
C GLY A 505 3.11 8.01 10.76
N TRP A 506 2.09 8.51 11.47
CA TRP A 506 1.51 9.84 11.23
C TRP A 506 2.53 10.96 11.42
N GLY A 507 3.32 10.90 12.50
CA GLY A 507 4.36 11.89 12.78
C GLY A 507 5.44 11.99 11.69
N ILE A 508 5.68 10.89 10.98
CA ILE A 508 6.61 10.79 9.83
C ILE A 508 5.96 11.32 8.54
N VAL A 509 4.70 10.93 8.26
CA VAL A 509 4.04 11.17 6.97
C VAL A 509 3.39 12.56 6.86
N ARG A 510 3.00 13.20 7.99
CA ARG A 510 2.34 14.52 8.04
C ARG A 510 2.96 15.59 7.14
N LYS A 511 2.10 16.50 6.63
CA LYS A 511 2.45 17.56 5.65
C LYS A 511 3.62 18.44 6.10
N GLU A 512 3.65 18.80 7.39
CA GLU A 512 4.67 19.67 7.99
C GLU A 512 6.05 19.02 8.08
N GLN A 513 6.11 17.69 8.16
CA GLN A 513 7.36 16.98 8.33
C GLN A 513 8.11 16.92 6.98
N GLY A 514 9.37 17.35 6.97
CA GLY A 514 10.29 17.14 5.86
C GLY A 514 10.68 15.66 5.72
N VAL A 515 11.33 15.31 4.61
CA VAL A 515 12.07 14.04 4.53
C VAL A 515 13.26 14.15 5.47
N THR A 516 13.49 13.15 6.33
CA THR A 516 14.63 13.15 7.24
C THR A 516 15.92 12.79 6.50
N TYR A 517 17.00 13.51 6.82
CA TYR A 517 18.32 13.37 6.20
C TYR A 517 19.37 13.74 7.26
N GLU A 518 20.56 13.13 7.17
CA GLU A 518 21.69 13.35 8.07
C GLU A 518 22.88 13.88 7.26
N ASP A 519 23.65 14.82 7.83
CA ASP A 519 24.76 15.48 7.12
C ASP A 519 25.87 14.52 6.67
N GLY A 520 25.94 13.32 7.27
CA GLY A 520 26.85 12.24 6.88
C GLY A 520 26.40 11.37 5.69
N TRP A 521 25.27 11.68 5.04
CA TRP A 521 24.73 10.90 3.91
C TRP A 521 25.07 11.48 2.53
N GLU A 522 25.85 12.55 2.46
CA GLU A 522 26.24 13.16 1.18
C GLU A 522 27.05 12.17 0.33
N GLY A 523 26.58 11.91 -0.90
CA GLY A 523 27.18 10.93 -1.80
C GLY A 523 27.00 9.45 -1.42
N TRP A 524 26.40 9.14 -0.26
CA TRP A 524 26.15 7.75 0.17
C TRP A 524 24.99 7.09 -0.59
N LEU A 525 23.92 7.85 -0.83
CA LEU A 525 22.75 7.39 -1.56
C LEU A 525 22.86 7.73 -3.05
N SER A 526 22.36 6.84 -3.90
CA SER A 526 22.26 7.04 -5.35
C SER A 526 20.81 6.91 -5.83
N VAL A 527 20.49 7.59 -6.92
CA VAL A 527 19.15 7.68 -7.51
C VAL A 527 19.23 7.33 -9.00
N PHE A 528 18.31 6.50 -9.49
CA PHE A 528 18.19 6.22 -10.92
C PHE A 528 17.77 7.46 -11.71
N ARG A 529 18.34 7.62 -12.91
CA ARG A 529 18.06 8.74 -13.81
C ARG A 529 17.72 8.21 -15.20
N GLU A 530 16.77 8.85 -15.87
CA GLU A 530 16.58 8.67 -17.31
C GLU A 530 17.90 8.95 -18.06
N PRO A 531 18.38 8.02 -18.90
CA PRO A 531 19.62 8.20 -19.66
C PRO A 531 19.45 9.36 -20.64
N ARG A 532 20.47 10.22 -20.80
CA ARG A 532 20.40 11.26 -21.84
C ARG A 532 20.47 10.62 -23.22
N GLU A 533 19.81 11.23 -24.20
CA GLU A 533 19.96 10.89 -25.60
C GLU A 533 21.45 10.99 -25.99
N GLY A 534 22.08 9.84 -26.27
CA GLY A 534 23.52 9.71 -26.54
C GLY A 534 24.33 8.95 -25.47
N GLU A 535 23.91 8.91 -24.20
CA GLU A 535 24.63 8.17 -23.15
C GLU A 535 24.42 6.64 -23.26
N GLY A 536 23.29 6.20 -23.84
CA GLY A 536 22.92 4.79 -24.01
C GLY A 536 23.82 3.94 -24.94
N GLU A 537 24.67 4.55 -25.76
CA GLU A 537 25.73 3.81 -26.48
C GLU A 537 26.99 3.61 -25.64
N GLY A 538 27.21 4.46 -24.61
CA GLY A 538 28.32 4.33 -23.67
C GLY A 538 28.11 3.20 -22.66
N ALA A 539 26.87 2.96 -22.24
CA ALA A 539 26.51 1.88 -21.32
C ALA A 539 26.93 0.50 -21.86
N LYS A 540 26.68 0.23 -23.15
CA LYS A 540 27.10 -1.01 -23.83
C LYS A 540 28.60 -1.32 -23.67
N LYS A 541 29.45 -0.28 -23.58
CA LYS A 541 30.91 -0.40 -23.39
C LYS A 541 31.36 -0.52 -21.94
N ASN A 542 30.55 -0.08 -20.99
CA ASN A 542 30.81 -0.29 -19.56
C ASN A 542 30.27 -1.65 -19.10
N GLU A 543 29.15 -2.09 -19.67
CA GLU A 543 28.65 -3.45 -19.55
C GLU A 543 29.70 -4.44 -20.10
N GLU A 544 30.24 -4.26 -21.31
CA GLU A 544 31.40 -5.02 -21.86
C GLU A 544 32.69 -5.00 -21.00
N LYS A 545 32.70 -4.31 -19.86
CA LYS A 545 33.82 -4.19 -18.93
C LYS A 545 33.49 -4.54 -17.47
N VAL A 546 32.23 -4.84 -17.18
CA VAL A 546 31.71 -5.17 -15.84
C VAL A 546 30.98 -6.51 -15.83
N TRP A 547 30.59 -7.02 -17.00
CA TRP A 547 30.32 -8.44 -17.28
C TRP A 547 31.60 -9.11 -17.81
#